data_AF-A0A0R3TS53-F1
#
_entry.id   AF-A0A0R3TS53-F1
#
_cell.length_a   1.000
_cell.length_b   1.000
_cell.length_c   1.000
_cell.angle_alpha   90.00
_cell.angle_beta   90.00
_cell.angle_gamma   90.00
#
_symmetry.space_group_name_H-M   'P 1'
#
loop_
_entity.id
_entity.type
_entity.pdbx_description
1 polymer ?
#
loop_
_entity_poly.entity_id
_entity_poly.type
_entity_poly.pdbx_seq_one_letter_code
_entity_poly.pdbx_strand_id
1 'polypeptide(L)'
;MSALFLMLEGDLENNKVYQSDPTARVNRRNRPILIQMKPEDDIITIGRHGSDGNLSYSLESCFVQDLISPLHATIRRTANGNFELEDHSTNGTYVNYRRVNGRTILNDGDVVCFGHLDAGFINPGDEVPQYKYDLKYTVAIAPEDDEIFSFPL
;
A
#
# COMPACT_ATOMS: atom_id res chain seq x y z
N MET A 1 -10.15 20.16 3.07
CA MET A 1 -10.38 18.86 2.40
C MET A 1 -9.56 17.80 3.14
N SER A 2 -9.86 16.50 3.02
CA SER A 2 -9.10 15.46 3.73
C SER A 2 -7.89 14.99 2.93
N ALA A 3 -6.81 14.63 3.59
CA ALA A 3 -5.70 13.86 3.03
C ALA A 3 -5.86 12.37 3.38
N LEU A 4 -5.28 11.51 2.55
CA LEU A 4 -5.14 10.08 2.84
C LEU A 4 -3.66 9.75 3.04
N PHE A 5 -3.41 8.92 4.04
CA PHE A 5 -2.10 8.40 4.39
C PHE A 5 -2.13 6.88 4.37
N LEU A 6 -1.11 6.27 3.80
CA LEU A 6 -0.78 4.87 4.04
C LEU A 6 0.53 4.83 4.81
N MET A 7 0.47 4.37 6.06
CA MET A 7 1.61 4.30 6.98
C MET A 7 2.12 2.87 7.06
N LEU A 8 3.39 2.65 6.75
CA LEU A 8 4.01 1.33 6.74
C LEU A 8 3.97 0.71 8.16
N GLU A 9 3.41 -0.49 8.31
CA GLU A 9 3.31 -1.15 9.63
C GLU A 9 4.66 -1.65 10.16
N GLY A 10 5.64 -1.88 9.28
CA GLY A 10 6.99 -2.29 9.69
C GLY A 10 7.08 -3.69 10.29
N ASP A 11 6.06 -4.55 10.11
CA ASP A 11 5.94 -5.92 10.68
C ASP A 11 7.15 -6.86 10.52
N LEU A 12 8.05 -6.54 9.60
CA LEU A 12 9.25 -7.32 9.30
C LEU A 12 10.50 -6.80 10.01
N GLU A 13 10.48 -5.56 10.49
CA GLU A 13 11.59 -4.96 11.21
C GLU A 13 11.73 -5.65 12.58
N ASN A 14 12.95 -6.09 12.92
CA ASN A 14 13.26 -6.80 14.18
C ASN A 14 12.53 -8.14 14.42
N ASN A 15 12.03 -8.78 13.36
CA ASN A 15 11.35 -10.07 13.49
C ASN A 15 12.35 -11.23 13.69
N LYS A 16 12.29 -11.92 14.84
CA LYS A 16 13.12 -13.10 15.18
C LYS A 16 12.97 -14.29 14.22
N VAL A 17 11.97 -14.25 13.34
CA VAL A 17 11.70 -15.28 12.33
C VAL A 17 12.75 -15.29 11.22
N TYR A 18 13.37 -14.15 10.89
CA TYR A 18 14.37 -14.07 9.82
C TYR A 18 15.79 -14.04 10.41
N GLN A 19 16.70 -14.84 9.85
CA GLN A 19 18.11 -14.90 10.27
C GLN A 19 18.86 -13.56 10.06
N SER A 20 18.34 -12.71 9.17
CA SER A 20 18.84 -11.37 8.86
C SER A 20 17.68 -10.43 8.56
N ASP A 21 17.84 -9.12 8.78
CA ASP A 21 16.86 -8.10 8.38
C ASP A 21 16.58 -8.18 6.86
N PRO A 22 15.39 -8.63 6.43
CA PRO A 22 15.06 -8.79 5.01
C PRO A 22 14.98 -7.45 4.28
N THR A 23 14.83 -6.35 5.01
CA THR A 23 14.57 -5.01 4.49
C THR A 23 15.84 -4.29 4.04
N ALA A 24 17.01 -4.76 4.52
CA ALA A 24 18.32 -4.17 4.26
C ALA A 24 18.71 -4.13 2.77
N ARG A 25 18.05 -4.93 1.92
CA ARG A 25 18.34 -5.02 0.49
C ARG A 25 17.54 -4.06 -0.37
N VAL A 26 16.46 -3.47 0.16
CA VAL A 26 15.57 -2.57 -0.58
C VAL A 26 15.83 -1.12 -0.18
N ASN A 27 15.88 -0.23 -1.17
CA ASN A 27 16.03 1.19 -0.90
C ASN A 27 14.78 1.72 -0.19
N ARG A 28 14.93 2.44 0.94
CA ARG A 28 13.81 3.05 1.68
C ARG A 28 12.91 3.93 0.82
N ARG A 29 13.42 4.49 -0.29
CA ARG A 29 12.60 5.23 -1.26
C ARG A 29 11.57 4.35 -1.98
N ASN A 30 11.89 3.08 -2.22
CA ASN A 30 11.02 2.10 -2.86
C ASN A 30 10.19 1.31 -1.83
N ARG A 31 10.32 1.63 -0.55
CA ARG A 31 9.46 1.14 0.52
C ARG A 31 9.16 2.32 1.46
N PRO A 32 8.40 3.31 0.97
CA PRO A 32 8.16 4.53 1.72
C PRO A 32 7.47 4.18 3.03
N ILE A 33 7.90 4.82 4.12
CA ILE A 33 7.24 4.73 5.44
C ILE A 33 5.86 5.38 5.37
N LEU A 34 5.72 6.41 4.52
CA LEU A 34 4.50 7.17 4.34
C LEU A 34 4.21 7.36 2.84
N ILE A 35 3.00 6.99 2.42
CA ILE A 35 2.42 7.38 1.15
C ILE A 35 1.31 8.39 1.46
N GLN A 36 1.36 9.55 0.83
CA GLN A 36 0.36 10.60 1.01
C GLN A 36 -0.36 10.90 -0.31
N MET A 37 -1.68 10.93 -0.25
CA MET A 37 -2.53 11.60 -1.22
C MET A 37 -2.98 12.92 -0.61
N LYS A 38 -2.49 14.03 -1.16
CA LYS A 38 -2.77 15.35 -0.61
C LYS A 38 -4.19 15.79 -0.94
N PRO A 39 -4.70 16.82 -0.25
CA PRO A 39 -6.02 17.36 -0.53
C PRO A 39 -6.21 17.83 -1.99
N GLU A 40 -5.15 18.37 -2.60
CA GLU A 40 -5.13 18.81 -4.00
C GLU A 40 -4.99 17.68 -5.03
N ASP A 41 -4.63 16.47 -4.60
CA ASP A 41 -4.50 15.33 -5.49
C ASP A 41 -5.88 14.72 -5.77
N ASP A 42 -6.21 14.53 -7.04
CA ASP A 42 -7.38 13.77 -7.48
C ASP A 42 -7.07 12.27 -7.58
N ILE A 43 -5.81 11.92 -7.84
CA ILE A 43 -5.33 10.55 -8.04
C ILE A 43 -3.86 10.40 -7.64
N ILE A 44 -3.54 9.29 -7.00
CA ILE A 44 -2.17 8.78 -6.92
C ILE A 44 -2.05 7.40 -7.56
N THR A 45 -0.92 7.14 -8.20
CA THR A 45 -0.59 5.87 -8.84
C THR A 45 0.54 5.18 -8.09
N ILE A 46 0.36 3.89 -7.82
CA ILE A 46 1.29 3.06 -7.06
C ILE A 46 1.72 1.88 -7.93
N GLY A 47 3.02 1.64 -8.05
CA GLY A 47 3.54 0.63 -8.96
C GLY A 47 4.98 0.24 -8.71
N ARG A 48 5.50 -0.71 -9.50
CA ARG A 48 6.83 -1.29 -9.31
C ARG A 48 7.92 -0.27 -9.61
N HIS A 49 8.94 -0.20 -8.75
CA HIS A 49 10.16 0.56 -9.01
C HIS A 49 10.80 0.19 -10.37
N GLY A 50 11.34 1.18 -11.07
CA GLY A 50 11.99 0.98 -12.37
C GLY A 50 11.02 0.78 -13.56
N SER A 51 9.73 1.03 -13.36
CA SER A 51 8.75 1.04 -14.45
C SER A 51 8.78 2.39 -15.19
N ASP A 52 8.65 2.38 -16.52
CA ASP A 52 8.71 3.57 -17.38
C ASP A 52 7.53 4.57 -17.22
N GLY A 53 6.64 4.33 -16.25
CA GLY A 53 5.44 5.13 -16.01
C GLY A 53 5.65 6.27 -15.01
N ASN A 54 4.86 7.34 -15.17
CA ASN A 54 4.81 8.46 -14.22
C ASN A 54 4.04 8.03 -12.95
N LEU A 55 4.70 7.26 -12.08
CA LEU A 55 4.16 6.77 -10.81
C LEU A 55 4.27 7.85 -9.72
N SER A 56 3.21 8.05 -8.95
CA SER A 56 3.27 8.88 -7.73
C SER A 56 4.17 8.22 -6.69
N TYR A 57 4.05 6.89 -6.52
CA TYR A 57 4.84 6.11 -5.57
C TYR A 57 5.33 4.80 -6.20
N SER A 58 6.63 4.55 -6.04
CA SER A 58 7.28 3.31 -6.45
C SER A 58 7.43 2.36 -5.27
N LEU A 59 7.05 1.11 -5.44
CA LEU A 59 7.19 0.04 -4.46
C LEU A 59 8.13 -1.06 -4.97
N GLU A 60 8.85 -1.68 -4.04
CA GLU A 60 9.71 -2.84 -4.27
C GLU A 60 9.59 -3.80 -3.08
N SER A 61 9.30 -5.07 -3.37
CA SER A 61 9.26 -6.09 -2.33
C SER A 61 10.67 -6.58 -2.00
N CYS A 62 10.91 -6.81 -0.71
CA CYS A 62 12.12 -7.41 -0.15
C CYS A 62 12.20 -8.92 -0.43
N PHE A 63 11.09 -9.56 -0.79
CA PHE A 63 11.01 -11.02 -0.99
C PHE A 63 11.06 -11.42 -2.45
N VAL A 64 10.32 -10.73 -3.33
CA VAL A 64 10.17 -11.12 -4.74
C VAL A 64 10.15 -9.89 -5.65
N GLN A 65 11.05 -9.84 -6.63
CA GLN A 65 11.28 -8.68 -7.51
C GLN A 65 10.04 -8.27 -8.34
N ASP A 66 9.22 -9.24 -8.75
CA ASP A 66 8.06 -9.03 -9.63
C ASP A 66 6.71 -9.12 -8.91
N LEU A 67 6.74 -8.98 -7.58
CA LEU A 67 5.53 -9.04 -6.76
C LEU A 67 4.60 -7.85 -7.04
N ILE A 68 5.19 -6.69 -7.29
CA ILE A 68 4.50 -5.46 -7.65
C ILE A 68 4.43 -5.34 -9.17
N SER A 69 3.28 -4.93 -9.70
CA SER A 69 3.08 -4.74 -11.13
C SER A 69 3.48 -3.31 -11.51
N PRO A 70 3.89 -3.04 -12.77
CA PRO A 70 4.32 -1.70 -13.19
C PRO A 70 3.34 -0.59 -12.83
N LEU A 71 2.04 -0.84 -13.06
CA LEU A 71 0.94 -0.13 -12.43
C LEU A 71 0.20 -1.16 -11.57
N HIS A 72 0.30 -1.04 -10.25
CA HIS A 72 -0.23 -2.04 -9.32
C HIS A 72 -1.59 -1.62 -8.77
N ALA A 73 -1.70 -0.37 -8.31
CA ALA A 73 -2.93 0.17 -7.78
C ALA A 73 -3.05 1.66 -8.06
N THR A 74 -4.29 2.16 -8.06
CA THR A 74 -4.58 3.60 -8.08
C THR A 74 -5.52 3.94 -6.95
N ILE A 75 -5.25 5.05 -6.27
CA ILE A 75 -6.18 5.61 -5.28
C ILE A 75 -6.71 6.92 -5.84
N ARG A 76 -8.03 7.05 -5.90
CA ARG A 76 -8.72 8.24 -6.42
C ARG A 76 -9.61 8.84 -5.35
N ARG A 77 -9.73 10.17 -5.40
CA ARG A 77 -10.74 10.89 -4.63
C ARG A 77 -12.05 10.89 -5.42
N THR A 78 -13.11 10.43 -4.78
CA THR A 78 -14.47 10.44 -5.35
C THR A 78 -15.09 11.83 -5.21
N ALA A 79 -16.14 12.12 -5.99
CA ALA A 79 -16.87 13.39 -5.90
C ALA A 79 -17.47 13.67 -4.50
N ASN A 80 -17.69 12.62 -3.70
CA ASN A 80 -18.20 12.73 -2.32
C ASN A 80 -17.08 12.90 -1.28
N GLY A 81 -15.81 13.00 -1.70
CA GLY A 81 -14.65 13.17 -0.83
C GLY A 81 -14.06 11.88 -0.26
N ASN A 82 -14.67 10.71 -0.52
CA ASN A 82 -14.13 9.41 -0.13
C ASN A 82 -12.94 9.01 -1.00
N PHE A 83 -12.09 8.12 -0.49
CA PHE A 83 -10.98 7.54 -1.24
C PHE A 83 -11.34 6.15 -1.74
N GLU A 84 -11.12 5.91 -3.03
CA GLU A 84 -11.39 4.63 -3.70
C GLU A 84 -10.08 4.05 -4.21
N LEU A 85 -9.76 2.81 -3.82
CA LEU A 85 -8.63 2.03 -4.32
C LEU A 85 -9.12 1.11 -5.44
N GLU A 86 -8.42 1.13 -6.58
CA GLU A 86 -8.60 0.22 -7.72
C GLU A 86 -7.33 -0.60 -7.91
N ASP A 87 -7.49 -1.93 -8.00
CA ASP A 87 -6.40 -2.89 -8.20
C ASP A 87 -6.20 -3.17 -9.70
N HIS A 88 -4.95 -3.06 -10.17
CA HIS A 88 -4.53 -3.34 -11.56
C HIS A 88 -3.52 -4.50 -11.62
N SER A 89 -3.23 -5.11 -10.48
CA SER A 89 -2.06 -5.96 -10.31
C SER A 89 -2.30 -7.43 -10.63
N THR A 90 -1.23 -8.14 -10.96
CA THR A 90 -1.25 -9.60 -11.12
C THR A 90 -1.40 -10.31 -9.78
N ASN A 91 -0.69 -9.84 -8.76
CA ASN A 91 -0.61 -10.49 -7.45
C ASN A 91 -1.63 -9.96 -6.42
N GLY A 92 -2.53 -9.08 -6.85
CA GLY A 92 -3.62 -8.56 -6.06
C GLY A 92 -3.22 -7.47 -5.08
N THR A 93 -4.13 -6.54 -4.86
CA THR A 93 -4.14 -5.66 -3.69
C THR A 93 -5.16 -6.17 -2.68
N TYR A 94 -4.87 -6.06 -1.39
CA TYR A 94 -5.72 -6.58 -0.31
C TYR A 94 -6.07 -5.46 0.65
N VAL A 95 -7.35 -5.35 1.01
CA VAL A 95 -7.83 -4.43 2.05
C VAL A 95 -8.47 -5.25 3.15
N ASN A 96 -8.00 -5.08 4.39
CA ASN A 96 -8.39 -5.89 5.55
C ASN A 96 -8.32 -7.39 5.26
N TYR A 97 -7.21 -7.81 4.64
CA TYR A 97 -6.95 -9.21 4.26
C TYR A 97 -7.98 -9.82 3.31
N ARG A 98 -8.72 -9.01 2.58
CA ARG A 98 -9.58 -9.43 1.48
C ARG A 98 -9.03 -8.93 0.16
N ARG A 99 -8.89 -9.81 -0.83
CA ARG A 99 -8.42 -9.42 -2.17
C ARG A 99 -9.44 -8.46 -2.79
N VAL A 100 -8.97 -7.31 -3.26
CA VAL A 100 -9.82 -6.29 -3.89
C VAL A 100 -10.46 -6.88 -5.15
N ASN A 101 -11.75 -6.63 -5.33
CA ASN A 101 -12.50 -7.02 -6.51
C ASN A 101 -12.92 -5.76 -7.28
N GLY A 102 -12.08 -5.35 -8.23
CA GLY A 102 -12.25 -4.10 -8.96
C GLY A 102 -11.87 -2.89 -8.11
N ARG A 103 -12.83 -2.36 -7.34
CA ARG A 103 -12.65 -1.15 -6.53
C ARG A 103 -13.19 -1.30 -5.13
N THR A 104 -12.58 -0.60 -4.17
CA THR A 104 -13.06 -0.55 -2.80
C THR A 104 -12.86 0.84 -2.20
N ILE A 105 -13.79 1.26 -1.34
CA ILE A 105 -13.59 2.46 -0.52
C ILE A 105 -12.60 2.14 0.59
N LEU A 106 -11.67 3.08 0.83
CA LEU A 106 -10.77 3.05 1.97
C LEU A 106 -11.35 3.89 3.10
N ASN A 107 -11.29 3.34 4.31
CA ASN A 107 -11.69 3.98 5.55
C ASN A 107 -10.48 4.14 6.47
N ASP A 108 -10.59 5.06 7.43
CA ASP A 108 -9.59 5.23 8.48
C ASP A 108 -9.40 3.91 9.25
N GLY A 109 -8.15 3.52 9.47
CA GLY A 109 -7.77 2.27 10.14
C GLY A 109 -7.73 1.01 9.26
N ASP A 110 -8.13 1.09 7.99
CA ASP A 110 -8.03 -0.07 7.08
C ASP A 110 -6.58 -0.50 6.88
N VAL A 111 -6.34 -1.79 6.67
CA VAL A 111 -5.02 -2.33 6.35
C VAL A 111 -4.93 -2.66 4.87
N VAL A 112 -3.99 -2.04 4.16
CA VAL A 112 -3.71 -2.26 2.73
C VAL A 112 -2.42 -3.05 2.55
N CYS A 113 -2.48 -4.16 1.82
CA CYS A 113 -1.30 -4.93 1.40
C CYS A 113 -1.18 -4.97 -0.12
N PHE A 114 0.00 -4.64 -0.65
CA PHE A 114 0.26 -4.66 -2.09
C PHE A 114 1.00 -5.95 -2.50
N GLY A 115 0.28 -6.87 -3.14
CA GLY A 115 0.78 -8.19 -3.49
C GLY A 115 0.53 -9.25 -2.42
N HIS A 116 0.54 -10.51 -2.87
CA HIS A 116 0.56 -11.70 -2.03
C HIS A 116 1.33 -12.81 -2.76
N LEU A 117 2.10 -13.62 -2.04
CA LEU A 117 2.92 -14.67 -2.65
C LEU A 117 2.07 -15.79 -3.27
N ASP A 118 0.95 -16.13 -2.62
CA ASP A 118 -0.01 -17.15 -3.09
C ASP A 118 -1.13 -16.59 -3.99
N ALA A 119 -0.97 -15.40 -4.57
CA ALA A 119 -2.02 -14.72 -5.32
C ALA A 119 -2.61 -15.54 -6.50
N GLY A 120 -1.86 -16.50 -7.03
CA GLY A 120 -2.36 -17.42 -8.06
C GLY A 120 -3.48 -18.35 -7.60
N PHE A 121 -3.71 -18.48 -6.29
CA PHE A 121 -4.73 -19.34 -5.68
C PHE A 121 -5.83 -18.57 -4.95
N ILE A 122 -5.81 -17.24 -4.98
CA ILE A 122 -6.75 -16.39 -4.25
C ILE A 122 -7.59 -15.61 -5.27
N ASN A 123 -8.90 -15.75 -5.28
CA ASN A 123 -9.75 -15.02 -6.22
C ASN A 123 -10.05 -13.60 -5.73
N PRO A 124 -10.39 -12.66 -6.63
CA PRO A 124 -10.92 -11.36 -6.22
C PRO A 124 -12.12 -11.51 -5.29
N GLY A 125 -12.08 -10.86 -4.12
CA GLY A 125 -13.09 -10.94 -3.08
C GLY A 125 -12.85 -12.02 -2.02
N ASP A 126 -11.90 -12.93 -2.22
CA ASP A 126 -11.54 -13.94 -1.22
C ASP A 126 -10.80 -13.31 -0.04
N GLU A 127 -11.00 -13.87 1.15
CA GLU A 127 -10.27 -13.51 2.37
C GLU A 127 -9.05 -14.41 2.54
N VAL A 128 -7.98 -13.83 3.07
CA VAL A 128 -6.76 -14.53 3.45
C VAL A 128 -6.51 -14.36 4.95
N PRO A 129 -5.83 -15.30 5.61
CA PRO A 129 -5.37 -15.10 6.99
C PRO A 129 -4.47 -13.88 7.07
N GLN A 130 -4.47 -13.19 8.23
CA GLN A 130 -3.50 -12.12 8.49
C GLN A 130 -2.06 -12.66 8.37
N TYR A 131 -1.25 -11.96 7.59
CA TYR A 131 0.13 -12.34 7.29
C TYR A 131 1.09 -11.19 7.57
N LYS A 132 2.33 -11.49 7.95
CA LYS A 132 3.38 -10.47 8.03
C LYS A 132 3.86 -10.13 6.63
N TYR A 133 4.09 -8.85 6.36
CA TYR A 133 4.41 -8.41 5.01
C TYR A 133 5.24 -7.14 4.98
N ASP A 134 5.99 -6.95 3.90
CA ASP A 134 6.90 -5.82 3.68
C ASP A 134 6.19 -4.60 3.10
N LEU A 135 5.08 -4.81 2.38
CA LEU A 135 4.30 -3.75 1.74
C LEU A 135 2.89 -3.71 2.32
N LYS A 136 2.82 -3.66 3.64
CA LYS A 136 1.60 -3.53 4.43
C LYS A 136 1.54 -2.15 5.08
N TYR A 137 0.39 -1.51 4.91
CA TYR A 137 0.16 -0.14 5.35
C TYR A 137 -1.17 -0.01 6.08
N THR A 138 -1.21 0.79 7.14
CA THR A 138 -2.46 1.23 7.77
C THR A 138 -2.92 2.55 7.14
N VAL A 139 -4.20 2.63 6.81
CA VAL A 139 -4.84 3.84 6.29
C VAL A 139 -5.10 4.81 7.44
N ALA A 140 -4.73 6.08 7.25
CA ALA A 140 -5.24 7.18 8.06
C ALA A 140 -5.86 8.25 7.15
N ILE A 141 -7.01 8.78 7.54
CA ILE A 141 -7.71 9.85 6.82
C ILE A 141 -7.89 11.02 7.76
N ALA A 142 -7.36 12.18 7.38
CA ALA A 142 -7.37 13.35 8.24
C ALA A 142 -7.69 14.64 7.49
N PRO A 143 -8.29 15.64 8.15
CA PRO A 143 -8.27 17.02 7.67
C PRO A 143 -6.84 17.52 7.45
N GLU A 144 -6.65 18.40 6.48
CA GLU A 144 -5.35 19.05 6.21
C GLU A 144 -4.79 19.84 7.40
N ASP A 145 -5.68 20.42 8.22
CA ASP A 145 -5.32 21.25 9.38
C ASP A 145 -5.03 20.45 10.66
N ASP A 146 -5.21 19.12 10.64
CA ASP A 146 -4.91 18.29 11.81
C ASP A 146 -3.41 18.02 11.92
N GLU A 147 -2.80 18.40 13.05
CA GLU A 147 -1.39 18.20 13.42
C GLU A 147 -1.01 16.71 13.65
N ILE A 148 -1.48 15.79 12.79
CA ILE A 148 -1.14 14.36 12.87
C ILE A 148 0.36 14.11 12.62
N PHE A 149 1.12 15.11 12.18
CA PHE A 149 2.54 14.97 11.85
C PHE A 149 3.53 15.30 12.97
N SER A 150 3.10 15.32 14.23
CA SER A 150 4.03 15.40 15.36
C SER A 150 4.69 14.06 15.73
N PHE A 151 4.56 13.02 14.89
CA PHE A 151 5.29 11.77 15.08
C PHE A 151 6.79 11.96 14.82
N PRO A 152 7.68 11.56 15.74
CA PRO A 152 9.11 11.60 15.50
C PRO A 152 9.48 10.54 14.45
N LEU A 153 10.11 10.99 13.35
CA LEU A 153 10.81 10.15 12.38
C LEU A 153 12.01 9.42 13.02
#